data_AF-A0A6V8SG34-F1
#
_entry.id   AF-A0A6V8SG34-F1
#
_cell.length_a   1.000
_cell.length_b   1.000
_cell.length_c   1.000
_cell.angle_alpha   90.00
_cell.angle_beta   90.00
_cell.angle_gamma   90.00
#
_symmetry.space_group_name_H-M   'P 1'
#
loop_
_entity.id
_entity.type
_entity.pdbx_description
1 polymer ?
#
loop_
_entity_poly.entity_id
_entity_poly.type
_entity_poly.pdbx_seq_one_letter_code
_entity_poly.pdbx_strand_id
1 'polypeptide(L)'
;MEKVALLKCTEYNVDAIEKTLREGFELLGGSSFLRKLIPKNSKVLLKPNFLSVVEKGSIVITHYAVFEAVIRIVKEYTDDIAFGDSPASDNNRKAAEQSGLMEVAERYGVKFVDFSDEVHVELDNPIMYKFWNIARAPYEADVVITLPKLKTHAMMYYTGAVKNQFGCVPGSKKAQWHTKSPNAINFSKMLLDLNSVVKTSFAILDGILAMEGNGPRNGTAKKMDTIIMGKCLTAVDSTAVRLIGYDNVLAVPFLKVAHETKWGAVLPEEIEVLGEKIEDMKCKDFKLSRSARVVNFITPSVNKLAVSLAAPDPIVIAEKCVSCKRCAEVCPEKPNVITFKKHNDKLIPKWNYSKCIRCFCCQELCPMGAIETKEKQLSKMLGLR
;
A
#
# COMPACT_ATOMS: atom_id res chain seq x y z
N MET A 1 -8.74 -5.85 22.94
CA MET A 1 -8.10 -4.81 22.12
C MET A 1 -6.99 -5.46 21.31
N GLU A 2 -6.85 -5.07 20.06
CA GLU A 2 -5.75 -5.50 19.21
C GLU A 2 -4.47 -4.73 19.58
N LYS A 3 -3.36 -5.45 19.78
CA LYS A 3 -2.08 -4.84 20.18
C LYS A 3 -1.28 -4.43 18.94
N VAL A 4 -0.78 -3.20 18.96
CA VAL A 4 0.10 -2.63 17.93
C VAL A 4 1.32 -2.00 18.60
N ALA A 5 2.52 -2.41 18.20
CA ALA A 5 3.75 -1.74 18.64
C ALA A 5 4.03 -0.52 17.74
N LEU A 6 4.17 0.65 18.34
CA LEU A 6 4.60 1.89 17.70
C LEU A 6 5.99 2.25 18.22
N LEU A 7 6.96 2.32 17.31
CA LEU A 7 8.37 2.39 17.65
C LEU A 7 9.03 3.56 16.93
N LYS A 8 9.95 4.23 17.61
CA LYS A 8 10.79 5.26 17.03
C LYS A 8 12.04 4.63 16.40
N CYS A 9 12.24 4.86 15.11
CA CYS A 9 13.44 4.41 14.37
C CYS A 9 13.89 5.50 13.40
N THR A 10 15.06 6.10 13.61
CA THR A 10 15.43 7.38 12.99
C THR A 10 16.29 7.27 11.74
N GLU A 11 16.76 6.08 11.40
CA GLU A 11 17.75 5.85 10.35
C GLU A 11 17.66 4.44 9.74
N TYR A 12 18.15 4.32 8.50
CA TYR A 12 18.25 3.05 7.80
C TYR A 12 19.60 2.35 8.07
N ASN A 13 19.85 2.03 9.34
CA ASN A 13 20.96 1.17 9.78
C ASN A 13 20.41 -0.20 10.19
N VAL A 14 20.97 -1.29 9.68
CA VAL A 14 20.42 -2.66 9.88
C VAL A 14 20.41 -3.04 11.36
N ASP A 15 21.49 -2.80 12.11
CA ASP A 15 21.59 -3.19 13.51
C ASP A 15 20.65 -2.36 14.39
N ALA A 16 20.53 -1.05 14.10
CA ALA A 16 19.59 -0.16 14.79
C ALA A 16 18.13 -0.56 14.53
N ILE A 17 17.79 -0.91 13.28
CA ILE A 17 16.45 -1.39 12.93
C ILE A 17 16.19 -2.73 13.61
N GLU A 18 17.12 -3.68 13.56
CA GLU A 18 16.96 -4.99 14.19
C GLU A 18 16.70 -4.85 15.70
N LYS A 19 17.47 -4.00 16.38
CA LYS A 19 17.24 -3.67 17.79
C LYS A 19 15.82 -3.13 18.01
N THR A 20 15.40 -2.17 17.19
CA THR A 20 14.05 -1.57 17.27
C THR A 20 12.96 -2.63 17.06
N LEU A 21 13.12 -3.51 16.06
CA LEU A 21 12.17 -4.60 15.79
C LEU A 21 12.07 -5.57 16.97
N ARG A 22 13.20 -5.89 17.62
CA ARG A 22 13.22 -6.74 18.82
C ARG A 22 12.50 -6.09 19.99
N GLU A 23 12.70 -4.79 20.22
CA GLU A 23 11.92 -4.02 21.22
C GLU A 23 10.41 -4.10 20.91
N GLY A 24 10.03 -3.97 19.64
CA GLY A 24 8.66 -4.18 19.16
C GLY A 24 8.09 -5.56 19.49
N PHE A 25 8.86 -6.61 19.24
CA PHE A 25 8.45 -7.97 19.57
C PHE A 25 8.34 -8.18 21.09
N GLU A 26 9.24 -7.61 21.90
CA GLU A 26 9.15 -7.66 23.36
C GLU A 26 7.84 -7.03 23.87
N LEU A 27 7.45 -5.86 23.35
CA LEU A 27 6.16 -5.24 23.66
C LEU A 27 4.97 -6.15 23.30
N LEU A 28 5.07 -6.92 22.21
CA LEU A 28 4.03 -7.82 21.73
C LEU A 28 4.02 -9.20 22.45
N GLY A 29 4.92 -9.43 23.41
CA GLY A 29 5.02 -10.67 24.18
C GLY A 29 6.31 -11.47 23.97
N GLY A 30 7.32 -10.84 23.37
CA GLY A 30 8.70 -11.30 23.24
C GLY A 30 8.84 -12.65 22.54
N SER A 31 9.77 -13.45 23.04
CA SER A 31 10.09 -14.78 22.49
C SER A 31 8.88 -15.72 22.38
N SER A 32 7.92 -15.64 23.32
CA SER A 32 6.71 -16.48 23.28
C SER A 32 5.78 -16.08 22.13
N PHE A 33 5.66 -14.78 21.87
CA PHE A 33 4.93 -14.26 20.72
C PHE A 33 5.59 -14.66 19.41
N LEU A 34 6.92 -14.47 19.29
CA LEU A 34 7.68 -14.82 18.08
C LEU A 34 7.58 -16.31 17.74
N ARG A 35 7.72 -17.22 18.72
CA ARG A 35 7.59 -18.67 18.48
C ARG A 35 6.19 -19.09 18.01
N LYS A 36 5.15 -18.35 18.41
CA LYS A 36 3.78 -18.58 17.94
C LYS A 36 3.54 -17.98 16.56
N LEU A 37 4.16 -16.83 16.27
CA LEU A 37 4.05 -16.18 14.97
C LEU A 37 4.83 -16.94 13.89
N ILE A 38 6.04 -17.41 14.22
CA ILE A 38 6.94 -18.14 13.34
C ILE A 38 7.24 -19.49 14.01
N PRO A 39 6.36 -20.50 13.86
CA PRO A 39 6.65 -21.85 14.31
C PRO A 39 7.96 -22.35 13.68
N LYS A 40 8.68 -23.21 14.39
CA LYS A 40 9.92 -23.81 13.86
C LYS A 40 9.66 -24.50 12.53
N ASN A 41 10.57 -24.31 11.57
CA ASN A 41 10.51 -24.90 10.23
C ASN A 41 9.27 -24.49 9.41
N SER A 42 8.58 -23.41 9.79
CA SER A 42 7.50 -22.85 8.98
C SER A 42 8.06 -22.27 7.68
N LYS A 43 7.30 -22.42 6.60
CA LYS A 43 7.56 -21.75 5.33
C LYS A 43 7.11 -20.30 5.44
N VAL A 44 8.08 -19.39 5.55
CA VAL A 44 7.82 -17.96 5.73
C VAL A 44 7.95 -17.24 4.39
N LEU A 45 6.92 -16.47 4.04
CA LEU A 45 6.99 -15.51 2.95
C LEU A 45 7.09 -14.10 3.49
N LEU A 46 8.19 -13.42 3.16
CA LEU A 46 8.33 -11.98 3.32
C LEU A 46 7.71 -11.27 2.12
N LYS A 47 6.72 -10.42 2.37
CA LYS A 47 5.99 -9.67 1.35
C LYS A 47 6.40 -8.20 1.39
N PRO A 48 7.50 -7.79 0.71
CA PRO A 48 7.83 -6.38 0.55
C PRO A 48 6.75 -5.65 -0.24
N ASN A 49 6.91 -4.34 -0.36
CA ASN A 49 6.12 -3.49 -1.23
C ASN A 49 6.93 -3.15 -2.49
N PHE A 50 6.58 -3.76 -3.61
CA PHE A 50 7.01 -3.36 -4.94
C PHE A 50 5.96 -2.46 -5.59
N LEU A 51 6.43 -1.46 -6.32
CA LEU A 51 5.55 -0.61 -7.14
C LEU A 51 6.05 -0.52 -8.57
N SER A 52 7.32 -0.18 -8.73
CA SER A 52 8.01 -0.08 -10.02
C SER A 52 9.49 -0.33 -9.84
N VAL A 53 10.19 -0.59 -10.93
CA VAL A 53 11.66 -0.64 -10.95
C VAL A 53 12.23 0.74 -10.53
N VAL A 54 12.94 0.77 -9.41
CA VAL A 54 13.54 1.97 -8.79
C VAL A 54 14.90 1.60 -8.18
N GLU A 55 15.72 2.62 -7.95
CA GLU A 55 17.02 2.51 -7.33
C GLU A 55 16.99 2.10 -5.85
N LYS A 56 18.14 1.58 -5.39
CA LYS A 56 18.38 1.21 -3.99
C LYS A 56 18.19 2.41 -3.07
N GLY A 57 17.45 2.22 -1.99
CA GLY A 57 17.12 3.26 -1.02
C GLY A 57 15.92 4.14 -1.37
N SER A 58 15.24 3.89 -2.51
CA SER A 58 14.06 4.65 -2.91
C SER A 58 12.91 4.54 -1.90
N ILE A 59 12.22 5.66 -1.64
CA ILE A 59 11.00 5.72 -0.82
C ILE A 59 9.76 5.10 -1.49
N VAL A 60 9.91 4.51 -2.67
CA VAL A 60 8.81 3.89 -3.42
C VAL A 60 8.57 2.44 -2.98
N ILE A 61 9.63 1.74 -2.59
CA ILE A 61 9.67 0.30 -2.25
C ILE A 61 10.16 0.12 -0.81
N THR A 62 9.85 -1.02 -0.17
CA THR A 62 10.41 -1.40 1.14
C THR A 62 11.93 -1.24 1.16
N HIS A 63 12.45 -0.56 2.19
CA HIS A 63 13.89 -0.33 2.26
C HIS A 63 14.66 -1.64 2.55
N TYR A 64 15.76 -1.86 1.84
CA TYR A 64 16.57 -3.08 1.96
C TYR A 64 17.11 -3.32 3.38
N ALA A 65 17.40 -2.25 4.14
CA ALA A 65 17.84 -2.38 5.53
C ALA A 65 16.73 -2.91 6.47
N VAL A 66 15.47 -2.52 6.24
CA VAL A 66 14.32 -3.06 7.00
C VAL A 66 14.11 -4.52 6.62
N PHE A 67 14.18 -4.84 5.34
CA PHE A 67 14.09 -6.21 4.84
C PHE A 67 15.18 -7.10 5.45
N GLU A 68 16.43 -6.63 5.49
CA GLU A 68 17.55 -7.36 6.09
C GLU A 68 17.36 -7.60 7.59
N ALA A 69 16.97 -6.58 8.35
CA ALA A 69 16.74 -6.70 9.79
C ALA A 69 15.62 -7.70 10.11
N VAL A 70 14.56 -7.74 9.29
CA VAL A 70 13.50 -8.75 9.42
C VAL A 70 14.03 -10.15 9.13
N ILE A 71 14.83 -10.34 8.06
CA ILE A 71 15.44 -11.64 7.73
C ILE A 71 16.27 -12.17 8.90
N ARG A 72 17.11 -11.32 9.51
CA ARG A 72 17.97 -11.73 10.64
C ARG A 72 17.16 -12.31 11.80
N ILE A 73 16.02 -11.69 12.13
CA ILE A 73 15.13 -12.18 13.19
C ILE A 73 14.41 -13.46 12.76
N VAL A 74 13.88 -13.52 11.54
CA VAL A 74 13.12 -14.69 11.04
C VAL A 74 14.00 -15.94 10.95
N LYS A 75 15.28 -15.79 10.55
CA LYS A 75 16.24 -16.89 10.44
C LYS A 75 16.55 -17.61 11.75
N GLU A 76 16.25 -17.00 12.90
CA GLU A 76 16.36 -17.70 14.20
C GLU A 76 15.31 -18.80 14.37
N TYR A 77 14.26 -18.80 13.54
CA TYR A 77 13.10 -19.70 13.66
C TYR A 77 12.96 -20.66 12.47
N THR A 78 13.41 -20.27 11.28
CA THR A 78 13.32 -21.09 10.06
C THR A 78 14.32 -20.63 8.99
N ASP A 79 14.79 -21.58 8.18
CA ASP A 79 15.58 -21.31 6.98
C ASP A 79 14.73 -21.35 5.70
N ASP A 80 13.48 -21.83 5.75
CA ASP A 80 12.56 -21.83 4.59
C ASP A 80 11.89 -20.45 4.45
N ILE A 81 12.68 -19.51 3.94
CA ILE A 81 12.27 -18.12 3.73
C ILE A 81 12.25 -17.81 2.24
N ALA A 82 11.10 -17.35 1.77
CA ALA A 82 10.95 -16.78 0.45
C ALA A 82 10.56 -15.29 0.54
N PHE A 83 10.76 -14.56 -0.54
CA PHE A 83 10.20 -13.21 -0.69
C PHE A 83 9.72 -12.97 -2.12
N GLY A 84 8.74 -12.09 -2.27
CA GLY A 84 8.22 -11.75 -3.59
C GLY A 84 7.11 -10.72 -3.53
N ASP A 85 6.85 -10.09 -4.66
CA ASP A 85 5.73 -9.21 -4.89
C ASP A 85 5.47 -9.08 -6.41
N SER A 86 4.27 -8.69 -6.81
CA SER A 86 3.93 -8.34 -8.18
C SER A 86 3.66 -6.82 -8.28
N PRO A 87 4.60 -6.00 -8.76
CA PRO A 87 4.33 -4.60 -9.15
C PRO A 87 3.41 -4.51 -10.37
N ALA A 88 2.99 -3.29 -10.72
CA ALA A 88 2.28 -3.02 -11.97
C ALA A 88 3.23 -2.94 -13.20
N SER A 89 4.53 -3.21 -13.01
CA SER A 89 5.55 -3.31 -14.05
C SER A 89 5.84 -4.77 -14.38
N ASP A 90 6.15 -5.08 -15.64
CA ASP A 90 6.30 -6.44 -16.14
C ASP A 90 7.62 -7.16 -15.73
N ASN A 91 8.39 -6.63 -14.77
CA ASN A 91 9.67 -7.23 -14.37
C ASN A 91 9.92 -7.15 -12.86
N ASN A 92 9.33 -8.10 -12.12
CA ASN A 92 9.40 -8.14 -10.65
C ASN A 92 10.82 -8.46 -10.17
N ARG A 93 11.53 -9.35 -10.88
CA ARG A 93 12.94 -9.65 -10.63
C ARG A 93 13.81 -8.39 -10.71
N LYS A 94 13.68 -7.60 -11.77
CA LYS A 94 14.43 -6.34 -11.92
C LYS A 94 14.09 -5.33 -10.82
N ALA A 95 12.84 -5.30 -10.35
CA ALA A 95 12.47 -4.47 -9.21
C ALA A 95 13.18 -4.92 -7.92
N ALA A 96 13.27 -6.23 -7.66
CA ALA A 96 14.01 -6.78 -6.54
C ALA A 96 15.53 -6.51 -6.63
N GLU A 97 16.10 -6.65 -7.82
CA GLU A 97 17.52 -6.39 -8.08
C GLU A 97 17.87 -4.91 -7.88
N GLN A 98 17.17 -4.00 -8.56
CA GLN A 98 17.51 -2.57 -8.53
C GLN A 98 17.24 -1.90 -7.18
N SER A 99 16.26 -2.39 -6.42
CA SER A 99 15.98 -1.90 -5.06
C SER A 99 16.98 -2.42 -4.01
N GLY A 100 17.85 -3.37 -4.37
CA GLY A 100 18.81 -4.00 -3.47
C GLY A 100 18.24 -5.13 -2.60
N LEU A 101 16.96 -5.50 -2.76
CA LEU A 101 16.39 -6.61 -2.00
C LEU A 101 16.97 -7.96 -2.41
N MET A 102 17.24 -8.16 -3.71
CA MET A 102 17.84 -9.41 -4.20
C MET A 102 19.23 -9.62 -3.59
N GLU A 103 20.06 -8.58 -3.57
CA GLU A 103 21.41 -8.61 -2.98
C GLU A 103 21.37 -9.00 -1.50
N VAL A 104 20.41 -8.46 -0.73
CA VAL A 104 20.19 -8.88 0.67
C VAL A 104 19.77 -10.33 0.72
N ALA A 105 18.76 -10.73 -0.06
CA ALA A 105 18.20 -12.07 -0.03
C ALA A 105 19.27 -13.15 -0.30
N GLU A 106 20.12 -12.92 -1.31
CA GLU A 106 21.22 -13.82 -1.67
C GLU A 106 22.22 -14.03 -0.53
N ARG A 107 22.57 -12.97 0.23
CA ARG A 107 23.48 -13.09 1.40
C ARG A 107 22.97 -14.05 2.46
N TYR A 108 21.65 -14.17 2.61
CA TYR A 108 21.00 -14.94 3.68
C TYR A 108 20.35 -16.23 3.19
N GLY A 109 20.48 -16.56 1.91
CA GLY A 109 19.87 -17.74 1.29
C GLY A 109 18.34 -17.65 1.14
N VAL A 110 17.77 -16.44 1.11
CA VAL A 110 16.32 -16.20 1.00
C VAL A 110 15.89 -16.29 -0.47
N LYS A 111 14.88 -17.11 -0.77
CA LYS A 111 14.46 -17.40 -2.14
C LYS A 111 13.58 -16.29 -2.73
N PHE A 112 13.95 -15.72 -3.87
CA PHE A 112 13.06 -14.85 -4.65
C PHE A 112 11.97 -15.65 -5.37
N VAL A 113 10.72 -15.16 -5.34
CA VAL A 113 9.59 -15.73 -6.07
C VAL A 113 8.88 -14.65 -6.89
N ASP A 114 8.72 -14.90 -8.18
CA ASP A 114 8.26 -13.93 -9.19
C ASP A 114 6.71 -13.73 -9.23
N PHE A 115 5.97 -14.42 -8.36
CA PHE A 115 4.48 -14.33 -8.26
C PHE A 115 3.75 -14.56 -9.59
N SER A 116 4.37 -15.28 -10.52
CA SER A 116 3.81 -15.64 -11.84
C SER A 116 2.98 -16.92 -11.80
N ASP A 117 3.27 -17.84 -10.87
CA ASP A 117 2.46 -19.04 -10.62
C ASP A 117 1.27 -18.71 -9.71
N GLU A 118 0.10 -19.18 -10.09
CA GLU A 118 -1.18 -18.82 -9.47
C GLU A 118 -2.01 -20.02 -9.03
N VAL A 119 -2.85 -19.77 -8.03
CA VAL A 119 -3.86 -20.70 -7.53
C VAL A 119 -5.24 -20.07 -7.69
N HIS A 120 -6.21 -20.90 -8.07
CA HIS A 120 -7.61 -20.54 -8.03
C HIS A 120 -8.19 -20.94 -6.68
N VAL A 121 -8.77 -19.99 -5.96
CA VAL A 121 -9.25 -20.18 -4.59
C VAL A 121 -10.68 -19.67 -4.47
N GLU A 122 -11.52 -20.45 -3.80
CA GLU A 122 -12.85 -20.04 -3.35
C GLU A 122 -12.72 -19.46 -1.93
N LEU A 123 -13.22 -18.24 -1.73
CA LEU A 123 -13.26 -17.58 -0.44
C LEU A 123 -14.58 -17.89 0.26
N ASP A 124 -14.49 -18.46 1.45
CA ASP A 124 -15.63 -18.61 2.34
C ASP A 124 -16.06 -17.24 2.89
N ASN A 125 -17.36 -16.96 2.84
CA ASN A 125 -17.96 -15.71 3.34
C ASN A 125 -17.35 -14.43 2.74
N PRO A 126 -17.37 -14.25 1.40
CA PRO A 126 -16.82 -13.06 0.77
C PRO A 126 -17.67 -11.83 1.08
N ILE A 127 -17.03 -10.67 1.22
CA ILE A 127 -17.69 -9.37 1.24
C ILE A 127 -18.24 -9.04 -0.15
N MET A 128 -17.50 -9.38 -1.22
CA MET A 128 -17.86 -9.06 -2.59
C MET A 128 -17.51 -10.15 -3.60
N TYR A 129 -16.30 -10.70 -3.57
CA TYR A 129 -15.82 -11.63 -4.60
C TYR A 129 -15.53 -13.01 -4.02
N LYS A 130 -16.23 -14.01 -4.55
CA LYS A 130 -16.15 -15.40 -4.11
C LYS A 130 -14.92 -16.15 -4.64
N PHE A 131 -14.47 -15.84 -5.86
CA PHE A 131 -13.39 -16.57 -6.53
C PHE A 131 -12.20 -15.68 -6.82
N TRP A 132 -11.00 -16.22 -6.56
CA TRP A 132 -9.74 -15.48 -6.61
C TRP A 132 -8.68 -16.24 -7.39
N ASN A 133 -7.90 -15.51 -8.17
CA ASN A 133 -6.62 -15.98 -8.70
C ASN A 133 -5.53 -15.16 -8.00
N ILE A 134 -4.74 -15.82 -7.17
CA ILE A 134 -3.64 -15.18 -6.42
C ILE A 134 -2.34 -15.94 -6.65
N ALA A 135 -1.21 -15.28 -6.38
CA ALA A 135 0.08 -15.93 -6.44
C ALA A 135 0.11 -17.13 -5.47
N ARG A 136 0.63 -18.27 -5.93
CA ARG A 136 0.71 -19.51 -5.14
C ARG A 136 1.54 -19.35 -3.88
N ALA A 137 2.66 -18.63 -3.99
CA ALA A 137 3.61 -18.47 -2.90
C ALA A 137 3.01 -17.89 -1.59
N PRO A 138 2.26 -16.77 -1.60
CA PRO A 138 1.59 -16.29 -0.39
C PRO A 138 0.46 -17.19 0.09
N TYR A 139 -0.19 -17.96 -0.79
CA TYR A 139 -1.27 -18.86 -0.39
C TYR A 139 -0.76 -20.13 0.32
N GLU A 140 0.37 -20.67 -0.13
CA GLU A 140 0.98 -21.90 0.41
C GLU A 140 2.08 -21.62 1.45
N ALA A 141 2.20 -20.39 1.94
CA ALA A 141 3.10 -20.07 3.04
C ALA A 141 2.38 -20.33 4.38
N ASP A 142 3.10 -20.88 5.35
CA ASP A 142 2.55 -21.05 6.71
C ASP A 142 2.44 -19.69 7.41
N VAL A 143 3.36 -18.77 7.09
CA VAL A 143 3.44 -17.44 7.66
C VAL A 143 3.72 -16.43 6.56
N VAL A 144 2.88 -15.40 6.45
CA VAL A 144 3.12 -14.26 5.56
C VAL A 144 3.36 -13.01 6.41
N ILE A 145 4.56 -12.45 6.31
CA ILE A 145 4.93 -11.19 6.98
C ILE A 145 5.01 -10.09 5.93
N THR A 146 4.09 -9.13 5.99
CA THR A 146 4.05 -8.00 5.06
C THR A 146 4.91 -6.84 5.54
N LEU A 147 5.68 -6.25 4.62
CA LEU A 147 6.61 -5.15 4.89
C LEU A 147 6.19 -3.89 4.11
N PRO A 148 5.00 -3.32 4.36
CA PRO A 148 4.52 -2.16 3.60
C PRO A 148 5.36 -0.91 3.90
N LYS A 149 5.34 0.04 2.96
CA LYS A 149 5.85 1.40 3.21
C LYS A 149 4.70 2.38 3.41
N LEU A 150 4.86 3.32 4.34
CA LEU A 150 3.91 4.40 4.61
C LEU A 150 3.88 5.40 3.44
N LYS A 151 2.79 5.41 2.65
CA LYS A 151 2.69 6.33 1.50
C LYS A 151 1.27 6.87 1.32
N THR A 152 1.16 8.06 0.73
CA THR A 152 -0.11 8.58 0.21
C THR A 152 -0.54 7.85 -1.07
N HIS A 153 -1.84 7.90 -1.38
CA HIS A 153 -2.39 7.30 -2.59
C HIS A 153 -3.62 8.07 -3.10
N ALA A 154 -3.70 8.39 -4.39
CA ALA A 154 -4.78 9.23 -4.95
C ALA A 154 -6.23 8.69 -4.77
N MET A 155 -6.43 7.38 -4.97
CA MET A 155 -7.74 6.73 -4.79
C MET A 155 -8.04 6.35 -3.33
N MET A 156 -7.09 5.70 -2.65
CA MET A 156 -7.26 5.13 -1.29
C MET A 156 -6.80 6.07 -0.16
N TYR A 157 -6.32 7.26 -0.51
CA TYR A 157 -5.76 8.32 0.34
C TYR A 157 -4.43 7.97 1.01
N TYR A 158 -4.26 6.70 1.31
CA TYR A 158 -3.14 6.09 2.01
C TYR A 158 -2.91 4.67 1.45
N THR A 159 -1.68 4.18 1.59
CA THR A 159 -1.33 2.77 1.40
C THR A 159 -0.45 2.30 2.56
N GLY A 160 -0.70 1.07 2.98
CA GLY A 160 -0.06 0.41 4.10
C GLY A 160 -0.23 -1.12 4.00
N ALA A 161 -0.39 -1.78 5.14
CA ALA A 161 -0.44 -3.23 5.30
C ALA A 161 -1.55 -3.90 4.47
N VAL A 162 -2.79 -3.39 4.54
CA VAL A 162 -3.94 -3.97 3.82
C VAL A 162 -3.74 -3.87 2.30
N LYS A 163 -3.37 -2.69 1.81
CA LYS A 163 -3.22 -2.45 0.36
C LYS A 163 -1.99 -3.16 -0.21
N ASN A 164 -0.95 -3.41 0.59
CA ASN A 164 0.25 -4.11 0.13
C ASN A 164 -0.05 -5.54 -0.37
N GLN A 165 -1.15 -6.16 0.09
CA GLN A 165 -1.56 -7.48 -0.38
C GLN A 165 -2.12 -7.46 -1.80
N PHE A 166 -2.47 -6.29 -2.36
CA PHE A 166 -2.77 -6.19 -3.80
C PHE A 166 -1.61 -6.66 -4.67
N GLY A 167 -0.40 -6.63 -4.12
CA GLY A 167 0.80 -7.27 -4.62
C GLY A 167 0.69 -8.78 -4.89
N CYS A 168 -0.16 -9.50 -4.16
CA CYS A 168 -0.39 -10.94 -4.31
C CYS A 168 -1.27 -11.30 -5.52
N VAL A 169 -1.90 -10.33 -6.17
CA VAL A 169 -2.55 -10.55 -7.48
C VAL A 169 -1.47 -10.61 -8.58
N PRO A 170 -1.38 -11.69 -9.36
CA PRO A 170 -0.37 -11.81 -10.42
C PRO A 170 -0.56 -10.84 -11.59
N GLY A 171 0.53 -10.17 -11.95
CA GLY A 171 0.72 -9.51 -13.26
C GLY A 171 -0.33 -8.46 -13.63
N SER A 172 -0.72 -8.45 -14.91
CA SER A 172 -1.61 -7.44 -15.51
C SER A 172 -3.06 -7.52 -15.03
N LYS A 173 -3.44 -8.58 -14.28
CA LYS A 173 -4.79 -8.74 -13.70
C LYS A 173 -5.16 -7.62 -12.73
N LYS A 174 -4.18 -6.90 -12.16
CA LYS A 174 -4.41 -5.71 -11.33
C LYS A 174 -5.18 -4.61 -12.08
N ALA A 175 -4.89 -4.39 -13.36
CA ALA A 175 -5.64 -3.44 -14.17
C ALA A 175 -7.12 -3.85 -14.32
N GLN A 176 -7.38 -5.16 -14.48
CA GLN A 176 -8.75 -5.70 -14.56
C GLN A 176 -9.52 -5.47 -13.25
N TRP A 177 -8.87 -5.61 -12.09
CA TRP A 177 -9.50 -5.30 -10.80
C TRP A 177 -9.86 -3.83 -10.64
N HIS A 178 -9.06 -2.91 -11.20
CA HIS A 178 -9.43 -1.50 -11.24
C HIS A 178 -10.66 -1.22 -12.12
N THR A 179 -10.82 -1.93 -13.24
CA THR A 179 -12.05 -1.85 -14.06
C THR A 179 -13.26 -2.44 -13.35
N LYS A 180 -13.11 -3.61 -12.70
CA LYS A 180 -14.21 -4.29 -11.98
C LYS A 180 -14.67 -3.52 -10.73
N SER A 181 -13.72 -2.86 -10.05
CA SER A 181 -13.96 -2.10 -8.82
C SER A 181 -13.47 -0.65 -8.97
N PRO A 182 -14.18 0.19 -9.76
CA PRO A 182 -13.70 1.54 -10.12
C PRO A 182 -13.85 2.55 -8.98
N ASN A 183 -14.81 2.36 -8.08
CA ASN A 183 -15.00 3.24 -6.93
C ASN A 183 -14.22 2.73 -5.71
N ALA A 184 -13.85 3.66 -4.83
CA ALA A 184 -13.00 3.35 -3.69
C ALA A 184 -13.62 2.30 -2.75
N ILE A 185 -14.93 2.33 -2.52
CA ILE A 185 -15.61 1.40 -1.62
C ILE A 185 -15.58 -0.04 -2.15
N ASN A 186 -15.89 -0.25 -3.43
CA ASN A 186 -15.84 -1.58 -4.05
C ASN A 186 -14.40 -2.09 -4.15
N PHE A 187 -13.44 -1.19 -4.40
CA PHE A 187 -12.04 -1.57 -4.38
C PHE A 187 -11.57 -1.92 -2.96
N SER A 188 -12.06 -1.23 -1.94
CA SER A 188 -11.81 -1.58 -0.54
C SER A 188 -12.39 -2.95 -0.17
N LYS A 189 -13.63 -3.26 -0.54
CA LYS A 189 -14.23 -4.59 -0.33
C LYS A 189 -13.40 -5.70 -0.99
N MET A 190 -12.98 -5.47 -2.24
CA MET A 190 -12.06 -6.34 -2.96
C MET A 190 -10.74 -6.53 -2.21
N LEU A 191 -10.12 -5.45 -1.72
CA LEU A 191 -8.88 -5.58 -0.94
C LEU A 191 -9.07 -6.41 0.33
N LEU A 192 -10.18 -6.23 1.06
CA LEU A 192 -10.43 -7.00 2.29
C LEU A 192 -10.65 -8.49 2.00
N ASP A 193 -11.42 -8.82 0.96
CA ASP A 193 -11.55 -10.20 0.50
C ASP A 193 -10.19 -10.81 0.13
N LEU A 194 -9.36 -10.08 -0.62
CA LEU A 194 -8.00 -10.52 -0.96
C LEU A 194 -7.15 -10.79 0.28
N ASN A 195 -7.25 -9.94 1.30
CA ASN A 195 -6.54 -10.16 2.56
C ASN A 195 -7.07 -11.41 3.30
N SER A 196 -8.36 -11.70 3.23
CA SER A 196 -8.95 -12.95 3.77
C SER A 196 -8.45 -14.20 3.03
N VAL A 197 -8.17 -14.10 1.73
CA VAL A 197 -7.58 -15.21 0.95
C VAL A 197 -6.10 -15.42 1.30
N VAL A 198 -5.32 -14.33 1.37
CA VAL A 198 -3.87 -14.38 1.63
C VAL A 198 -3.56 -14.74 3.08
N LYS A 199 -4.44 -14.40 4.04
CA LYS A 199 -4.28 -14.69 5.47
C LYS A 199 -2.94 -14.19 6.04
N THR A 200 -2.60 -12.95 5.72
CA THR A 200 -1.36 -12.31 6.21
C THR A 200 -1.27 -12.38 7.74
N SER A 201 -0.16 -12.89 8.25
CA SER A 201 0.00 -13.25 9.66
C SER A 201 0.47 -12.06 10.50
N PHE A 202 1.26 -11.16 9.92
CA PHE A 202 1.85 -10.02 10.62
C PHE A 202 2.29 -8.91 9.66
N ALA A 203 2.25 -7.66 10.12
CA ALA A 203 2.75 -6.51 9.40
C ALA A 203 3.88 -5.81 10.16
N ILE A 204 4.89 -5.37 9.41
CA ILE A 204 5.97 -4.49 9.87
C ILE A 204 6.02 -3.32 8.89
N LEU A 205 5.36 -2.23 9.25
CA LEU A 205 5.24 -1.05 8.41
C LEU A 205 6.47 -0.16 8.55
N ASP A 206 7.15 0.05 7.43
CA ASP A 206 8.28 0.97 7.29
C ASP A 206 7.77 2.40 7.08
N GLY A 207 7.84 3.20 8.14
CA GLY A 207 7.56 4.62 8.17
C GLY A 207 8.76 5.44 8.61
N ILE A 208 10.00 4.97 8.44
CA ILE A 208 11.20 5.77 8.78
C ILE A 208 11.25 6.98 7.84
N LEU A 209 11.25 6.69 6.53
CA LEU A 209 10.89 7.65 5.48
C LEU A 209 9.57 7.23 4.83
N ALA A 210 8.57 8.07 5.02
CA ALA A 210 7.27 7.99 4.38
C ALA A 210 7.24 8.77 3.05
N MET A 211 6.18 8.59 2.27
CA MET A 211 5.88 9.39 1.09
C MET A 211 4.60 10.20 1.27
N GLU A 212 4.71 11.52 1.19
CA GLU A 212 3.59 12.45 1.23
C GLU A 212 3.27 13.04 -0.15
N GLY A 213 2.12 13.68 -0.31
CA GLY A 213 1.72 14.36 -1.54
C GLY A 213 1.36 13.40 -2.67
N ASN A 214 2.00 13.54 -3.84
CA ASN A 214 1.67 12.85 -5.10
C ASN A 214 2.13 11.36 -5.15
N GLY A 215 1.91 10.62 -4.07
CA GLY A 215 2.17 9.18 -3.98
C GLY A 215 1.21 8.34 -4.85
N PRO A 216 1.48 7.04 -5.02
CA PRO A 216 2.43 6.24 -4.24
C PRO A 216 3.82 6.08 -4.88
N ARG A 217 4.09 6.78 -6.00
CA ARG A 217 5.40 6.79 -6.69
C ARG A 217 6.12 8.14 -6.63
N ASN A 218 5.40 9.22 -6.90
CA ASN A 218 5.99 10.52 -7.24
C ASN A 218 5.76 11.56 -6.14
N GLY A 219 5.54 11.11 -4.89
CA GLY A 219 5.42 11.98 -3.73
C GLY A 219 6.78 12.44 -3.23
N THR A 220 6.76 13.23 -2.15
CA THR A 220 7.99 13.72 -1.50
C THR A 220 8.32 12.88 -0.27
N ALA A 221 9.61 12.66 -0.03
CA ALA A 221 10.07 12.00 1.19
C ALA A 221 9.69 12.84 2.41
N LYS A 222 9.11 12.21 3.42
CA LYS A 222 8.84 12.82 4.72
C LYS A 222 9.41 11.92 5.80
N LYS A 223 10.35 12.45 6.57
CA LYS A 223 10.92 11.75 7.72
C LYS A 223 9.85 11.67 8.80
N MET A 224 9.54 10.43 9.21
CA MET A 224 8.49 10.10 10.18
C MET A 224 9.06 9.28 11.34
N ASP A 225 10.28 8.75 11.20
CA ASP A 225 11.02 8.04 12.25
C ASP A 225 10.23 6.92 12.93
N THR A 226 9.41 6.21 12.15
CA THR A 226 8.41 5.30 12.70
C THR A 226 8.53 3.89 12.14
N ILE A 227 8.44 2.88 12.99
CA ILE A 227 8.07 1.51 12.62
C ILE A 227 6.78 1.14 13.37
N ILE A 228 5.84 0.49 12.67
CA ILE A 228 4.57 0.04 13.26
C ILE A 228 4.40 -1.45 13.01
N MET A 229 4.14 -2.23 14.06
CA MET A 229 4.11 -3.70 13.98
C MET A 229 2.86 -4.27 14.63
N GLY A 230 2.26 -5.29 14.02
CA GLY A 230 1.06 -5.93 14.58
C GLY A 230 0.48 -7.05 13.72
N LYS A 231 -0.37 -7.87 14.34
CA LYS A 231 -1.12 -8.95 13.66
C LYS A 231 -2.27 -8.40 12.82
N CYS A 232 -3.06 -7.50 13.41
CA CYS A 232 -4.22 -6.90 12.76
C CYS A 232 -3.77 -5.80 11.78
N LEU A 233 -3.87 -6.07 10.47
CA LEU A 233 -3.40 -5.14 9.44
C LEU A 233 -4.12 -3.79 9.48
N THR A 234 -5.43 -3.80 9.74
CA THR A 234 -6.23 -2.57 9.85
C THR A 234 -5.88 -1.78 11.10
N ALA A 235 -5.46 -2.43 12.20
CA ALA A 235 -4.98 -1.73 13.39
C ALA A 235 -3.62 -1.05 13.14
N VAL A 236 -2.72 -1.72 12.40
CA VAL A 236 -1.44 -1.13 11.97
C VAL A 236 -1.69 0.09 11.07
N ASP A 237 -2.57 -0.04 10.07
CA ASP A 237 -2.92 1.05 9.16
C ASP A 237 -3.68 2.19 9.88
N SER A 238 -4.55 1.87 10.84
CA SER A 238 -5.27 2.85 11.67
C SER A 238 -4.31 3.69 12.53
N THR A 239 -3.34 3.04 13.18
CA THR A 239 -2.27 3.73 13.91
C THR A 239 -1.45 4.62 12.96
N ALA A 240 -1.07 4.12 11.79
CA ALA A 240 -0.30 4.89 10.81
C ALA A 240 -1.03 6.15 10.31
N VAL A 241 -2.33 6.03 10.01
CA VAL A 241 -3.08 7.16 9.43
C VAL A 241 -3.30 8.28 10.46
N ARG A 242 -3.39 7.95 11.76
CA ARG A 242 -3.43 8.92 12.86
C ARG A 242 -2.14 9.73 12.96
N LEU A 243 -0.98 9.10 12.74
CA LEU A 243 0.32 9.78 12.77
C LEU A 243 0.49 10.80 11.65
N ILE A 244 -0.11 10.57 10.47
CA ILE A 244 -0.01 11.48 9.32
C ILE A 244 -1.15 12.50 9.25
N GLY A 245 -2.07 12.50 10.22
CA GLY A 245 -3.11 13.53 10.35
C GLY A 245 -4.52 13.14 9.86
N TYR A 246 -4.82 11.87 9.61
CA TYR A 246 -6.21 11.40 9.50
C TYR A 246 -6.75 11.06 10.90
N ASP A 247 -7.16 12.09 11.64
CA ASP A 247 -7.73 11.93 12.98
C ASP A 247 -9.02 11.10 12.98
N ASN A 248 -9.87 11.30 11.97
CA ASN A 248 -10.94 10.37 11.66
C ASN A 248 -10.40 9.26 10.76
N VAL A 249 -10.07 8.10 11.35
CA VAL A 249 -9.52 6.95 10.62
C VAL A 249 -10.49 6.40 9.56
N LEU A 250 -11.80 6.59 9.75
CA LEU A 250 -12.85 6.23 8.78
C LEU A 250 -12.88 7.15 7.56
N ALA A 251 -12.05 8.19 7.50
CA ALA A 251 -11.82 8.95 6.28
C ALA A 251 -11.08 8.10 5.23
N VAL A 252 -10.29 7.12 5.64
CA VAL A 252 -9.57 6.21 4.74
C VAL A 252 -10.54 5.13 4.24
N PRO A 253 -10.77 4.99 2.92
CA PRO A 253 -11.85 4.17 2.39
C PRO A 253 -11.84 2.72 2.87
N PHE A 254 -10.68 2.06 2.90
CA PHE A 254 -10.61 0.65 3.29
C PHE A 254 -10.74 0.43 4.80
N LEU A 255 -10.35 1.40 5.64
CA LEU A 255 -10.59 1.34 7.08
C LEU A 255 -12.08 1.51 7.38
N LYS A 256 -12.75 2.44 6.69
CA LYS A 256 -14.21 2.57 6.78
C LYS A 256 -14.94 1.28 6.45
N VAL A 257 -14.62 0.68 5.30
CA VAL A 257 -15.24 -0.59 4.90
C VAL A 257 -14.92 -1.69 5.89
N ALA A 258 -13.66 -1.79 6.38
CA ALA A 258 -13.29 -2.80 7.36
C ALA A 258 -14.08 -2.67 8.67
N HIS A 259 -14.34 -1.45 9.12
CA HIS A 259 -15.19 -1.18 10.28
C HIS A 259 -16.66 -1.58 10.01
N GLU A 260 -17.23 -1.14 8.89
CA GLU A 260 -18.62 -1.44 8.49
C GLU A 260 -18.89 -2.94 8.33
N THR A 261 -17.90 -3.70 7.84
CA THR A 261 -18.01 -5.15 7.64
C THR A 261 -17.44 -5.95 8.81
N LYS A 262 -16.98 -5.31 9.89
CA LYS A 262 -16.33 -5.95 11.05
C LYS A 262 -15.17 -6.89 10.65
N TRP A 263 -14.40 -6.51 9.62
CA TRP A 263 -13.32 -7.34 9.10
C TRP A 263 -12.11 -7.40 10.06
N GLY A 264 -11.85 -6.31 10.79
CA GLY A 264 -10.78 -6.22 11.77
C GLY A 264 -10.92 -4.96 12.63
N ALA A 265 -10.09 -4.83 13.66
CA ALA A 265 -10.05 -3.63 14.50
C ALA A 265 -9.59 -2.41 13.70
N VAL A 266 -10.31 -1.31 13.82
CA VAL A 266 -10.10 -0.07 13.09
C VAL A 266 -10.12 1.12 14.04
N LEU A 267 -11.08 1.17 14.95
CA LEU A 267 -11.29 2.35 15.78
C LEU A 267 -10.21 2.44 16.88
N PRO A 268 -9.80 3.65 17.29
CA PRO A 268 -8.81 3.84 18.36
C PRO A 268 -9.10 3.05 19.63
N GLU A 269 -10.35 2.97 20.05
CA GLU A 269 -10.81 2.24 21.24
C GLU A 269 -10.69 0.71 21.11
N GLU A 270 -10.55 0.19 19.90
CA GLU A 270 -10.33 -1.24 19.64
C GLU A 270 -8.83 -1.61 19.70
N ILE A 271 -7.94 -0.60 19.70
CA ILE A 271 -6.50 -0.74 19.46
C ILE A 271 -5.71 -0.28 20.69
N GLU A 272 -4.92 -1.18 21.24
CA GLU A 272 -3.94 -0.89 22.28
C GLU A 272 -2.58 -0.61 21.61
N VAL A 273 -2.16 0.66 21.62
CA VAL A 273 -0.85 1.08 21.10
C VAL A 273 0.20 0.96 22.21
N LEU A 274 1.23 0.17 21.95
CA LEU A 274 2.36 -0.09 22.85
C LEU A 274 3.62 0.64 22.37
N GLY A 275 4.46 1.09 23.29
CA GLY A 275 5.69 1.82 22.96
C GLY A 275 5.47 3.33 22.97
N GLU A 276 5.78 3.99 21.86
CA GLU A 276 5.63 5.44 21.71
C GLU A 276 4.15 5.86 21.72
N LYS A 277 3.89 7.11 22.12
CA LYS A 277 2.55 7.70 22.04
C LYS A 277 2.31 8.29 20.66
N ILE A 278 1.08 8.16 20.16
CA ILE A 278 0.68 8.71 18.86
C ILE A 278 0.87 10.23 18.84
N GLU A 279 0.54 10.91 19.94
CA GLU A 279 0.60 12.37 20.05
C GLU A 279 2.04 12.90 19.89
N ASP A 280 3.02 12.15 20.39
CA ASP A 280 4.44 12.50 20.36
C ASP A 280 5.07 12.24 18.98
N MET A 281 4.54 11.25 18.26
CA MET A 281 5.01 10.84 16.92
C MET A 281 4.22 11.47 15.77
N LYS A 282 3.13 12.21 16.05
CA LYS A 282 2.24 12.76 15.02
C LYS A 282 2.92 13.87 14.23
N CYS A 283 2.92 13.73 12.90
CA CYS A 283 3.39 14.75 11.98
C CYS A 283 2.29 15.80 11.72
N LYS A 284 2.59 17.05 12.07
CA LYS A 284 1.62 18.16 11.98
C LYS A 284 1.47 18.73 10.57
N ASP A 285 2.49 18.57 9.73
CA ASP A 285 2.60 19.19 8.41
C ASP A 285 2.71 18.16 7.27
N PHE A 286 2.26 16.93 7.51
CA PHE A 286 2.23 15.88 6.49
C PHE A 286 1.28 16.24 5.35
N LYS A 287 1.75 16.20 4.11
CA LYS A 287 0.92 16.49 2.92
C LYS A 287 0.04 15.29 2.57
N LEU A 288 -1.19 15.29 3.06
CA LEU A 288 -2.18 14.26 2.74
C LEU A 288 -2.53 14.23 1.25
N SER A 289 -2.91 13.05 0.74
CA SER A 289 -3.40 12.93 -0.64
C SER A 289 -4.74 13.64 -0.84
N ARG A 290 -5.61 13.60 0.17
CA ARG A 290 -6.91 14.27 0.27
C ARG A 290 -7.17 14.60 1.73
N SER A 291 -7.96 15.63 2.00
CA SER A 291 -8.27 16.00 3.37
C SER A 291 -9.31 15.09 4.02
N ALA A 292 -9.17 14.90 5.34
CA ALA A 292 -10.06 14.07 6.15
C ALA A 292 -11.49 14.64 6.30
N ARG A 293 -11.69 15.94 6.07
CA ARG A 293 -12.94 16.67 6.31
C ARG A 293 -14.11 16.26 5.40
N VAL A 294 -13.80 15.55 4.32
CA VAL A 294 -14.68 15.30 3.18
C VAL A 294 -15.60 14.09 3.35
N VAL A 295 -15.27 13.18 4.26
CA VAL A 295 -15.77 11.79 4.19
C VAL A 295 -17.12 11.57 4.89
N ASN A 296 -17.65 12.60 5.56
CA ASN A 296 -18.93 12.49 6.28
C ASN A 296 -20.19 12.63 5.40
N PHE A 297 -20.09 12.89 4.09
CA PHE A 297 -21.26 13.31 3.30
C PHE A 297 -21.64 12.44 2.10
N ILE A 298 -20.93 11.35 1.79
CA ILE A 298 -21.36 10.46 0.70
C ILE A 298 -22.14 9.28 1.28
N THR A 299 -23.44 9.50 1.46
CA THR A 299 -24.41 8.43 1.71
C THR A 299 -24.54 7.53 0.47
N PRO A 300 -24.97 6.27 0.62
CA PRO A 300 -25.22 5.36 -0.51
C PRO A 300 -26.22 5.92 -1.54
N SER A 301 -27.02 6.90 -1.14
CA SER A 301 -28.04 7.57 -1.94
C SER A 301 -27.52 8.67 -2.87
N VAL A 302 -26.23 9.02 -2.82
CA VAL A 302 -25.68 10.08 -3.67
C VAL A 302 -25.52 9.56 -5.10
N ASN A 303 -26.17 10.26 -6.05
CA ASN A 303 -26.15 9.94 -7.47
C ASN A 303 -24.70 9.78 -7.99
N LYS A 304 -24.42 8.69 -8.73
CA LYS A 304 -23.12 8.42 -9.38
C LYS A 304 -22.59 9.62 -10.17
N LEU A 305 -23.49 10.42 -10.74
CA LEU A 305 -23.16 11.65 -11.44
C LEU A 305 -22.54 12.71 -10.50
N ALA A 306 -23.12 12.93 -9.33
CA ALA A 306 -22.62 13.90 -8.35
C ALA A 306 -21.24 13.50 -7.81
N VAL A 307 -21.03 12.20 -7.53
CA VAL A 307 -19.72 11.67 -7.13
C VAL A 307 -18.67 11.88 -8.24
N SER A 308 -19.03 11.62 -9.50
CA SER A 308 -18.16 11.83 -10.66
C SER A 308 -17.81 13.32 -10.85
N LEU A 309 -18.77 14.22 -10.61
CA LEU A 309 -18.60 15.68 -10.69
C LEU A 309 -17.79 16.28 -9.54
N ALA A 310 -17.73 15.61 -8.38
CA ALA A 310 -16.91 16.05 -7.25
C ALA A 310 -15.50 15.43 -7.24
N ALA A 311 -15.35 14.20 -7.76
CA ALA A 311 -14.07 13.49 -7.73
C ALA A 311 -12.96 14.24 -8.50
N PRO A 312 -11.72 14.23 -7.97
CA PRO A 312 -10.61 14.92 -8.60
C PRO A 312 -10.27 14.28 -9.95
N ASP A 313 -9.72 15.08 -10.84
CA ASP A 313 -9.33 14.64 -12.17
C ASP A 313 -7.80 14.51 -12.27
N PRO A 314 -7.26 13.53 -13.03
CA PRO A 314 -5.87 13.55 -13.42
C PRO A 314 -5.62 14.73 -14.36
N ILE A 315 -4.55 15.48 -14.08
CA ILE A 315 -4.05 16.55 -14.92
C ILE A 315 -2.58 16.32 -15.24
N VAL A 316 -2.12 16.83 -16.37
CA VAL A 316 -0.70 16.79 -16.75
C VAL A 316 -0.03 18.13 -16.44
N ILE A 317 1.16 18.08 -15.86
CA ILE A 317 2.13 19.17 -15.83
C ILE A 317 2.96 19.05 -17.10
N ALA A 318 2.69 19.92 -18.07
CA ALA A 318 3.20 19.80 -19.43
C ALA A 318 4.74 19.84 -19.49
N GLU A 319 5.34 20.60 -18.58
CA GLU A 319 6.78 20.83 -18.46
C GLU A 319 7.51 19.53 -18.09
N LYS A 320 6.95 18.76 -17.15
CA LYS A 320 7.48 17.47 -16.69
C LYS A 320 7.21 16.33 -17.68
N CYS A 321 6.24 16.48 -18.57
CA CYS A 321 5.88 15.41 -19.50
C CYS A 321 6.96 15.21 -20.59
N VAL A 322 7.34 13.95 -20.82
CA VAL A 322 8.32 13.54 -21.84
C VAL A 322 7.67 12.79 -23.01
N SER A 323 6.35 12.83 -23.14
CA SER A 323 5.58 12.18 -24.21
C SER A 323 5.77 10.65 -24.34
N CYS A 324 6.15 9.95 -23.26
CA CYS A 324 6.41 8.50 -23.28
C CYS A 324 5.17 7.61 -23.45
N LYS A 325 3.96 8.18 -23.42
CA LYS A 325 2.66 7.49 -23.58
C LYS A 325 2.31 6.42 -22.53
N ARG A 326 3.17 6.15 -21.54
CA ARG A 326 2.93 5.17 -20.46
C ARG A 326 1.56 5.33 -19.79
N CYS A 327 1.09 6.56 -19.57
CA CYS A 327 -0.22 6.84 -18.99
C CYS A 327 -1.39 6.19 -19.75
N ALA A 328 -1.34 6.15 -21.09
CA ALA A 328 -2.36 5.53 -21.92
C ALA A 328 -2.22 4.00 -21.95
N GLU A 329 -0.98 3.48 -21.91
CA GLU A 329 -0.70 2.04 -21.88
C GLU A 329 -1.26 1.35 -20.63
N VAL A 330 -1.10 2.01 -19.48
CA VAL A 330 -1.53 1.50 -18.16
C VAL A 330 -2.99 1.83 -17.84
N CYS A 331 -3.67 2.60 -18.69
CA CYS A 331 -5.07 2.92 -18.47
C CYS A 331 -5.91 1.64 -18.65
N PRO A 332 -6.68 1.22 -17.62
CA PRO A 332 -7.46 0.00 -17.71
C PRO A 332 -8.63 0.13 -18.70
N GLU A 333 -9.08 1.36 -18.97
CA GLU A 333 -10.15 1.70 -19.91
C GLU A 333 -9.63 2.18 -21.28
N LYS A 334 -8.39 1.81 -21.64
CA LYS A 334 -7.82 2.11 -22.95
C LYS A 334 -8.62 1.44 -24.08
N PRO A 335 -8.66 2.02 -25.30
CA PRO A 335 -7.98 3.25 -25.71
C PRO A 335 -8.82 4.52 -25.49
N ASN A 336 -10.03 4.42 -24.95
CA ASN A 336 -11.04 5.46 -25.06
C ASN A 336 -10.91 6.62 -24.06
N VAL A 337 -10.03 6.51 -23.07
CA VAL A 337 -9.90 7.49 -21.98
C VAL A 337 -8.81 8.51 -22.22
N ILE A 338 -7.66 8.14 -22.80
CA ILE A 338 -6.51 9.04 -22.92
C ILE A 338 -6.13 9.18 -24.38
N THR A 339 -6.27 10.40 -24.91
CA THR A 339 -5.75 10.79 -26.21
C THR A 339 -4.56 11.73 -26.03
N PHE A 340 -3.87 12.08 -27.11
CA PHE A 340 -2.72 13.00 -27.06
C PHE A 340 -3.00 14.23 -27.91
N LYS A 341 -2.64 15.41 -27.39
CA LYS A 341 -2.69 16.67 -28.11
C LYS A 341 -1.30 17.29 -28.19
N LYS A 342 -1.04 18.03 -29.26
CA LYS A 342 0.19 18.81 -29.39
C LYS A 342 0.16 19.99 -28.39
N HIS A 343 1.26 20.20 -27.69
CA HIS A 343 1.49 21.33 -26.81
C HIS A 343 2.97 21.70 -26.94
N ASN A 344 3.26 22.82 -27.61
CA ASN A 344 4.59 23.13 -28.15
C ASN A 344 5.08 21.95 -29.02
N ASP A 345 6.30 21.47 -28.80
CA ASP A 345 6.89 20.34 -29.53
C ASP A 345 6.61 18.97 -28.90
N LYS A 346 5.73 18.90 -27.89
CA LYS A 346 5.41 17.67 -27.15
C LYS A 346 3.99 17.18 -27.43
N LEU A 347 3.80 15.87 -27.33
CA LEU A 347 2.49 15.23 -27.28
C LEU A 347 2.12 14.95 -25.82
N ILE A 348 1.17 15.71 -25.28
CA ILE A 348 0.73 15.56 -23.89
C ILE A 348 -0.62 14.84 -23.80
N PRO A 349 -0.84 14.03 -22.75
CA PRO A 349 -2.09 13.32 -22.56
C PRO A 349 -3.26 14.30 -22.30
N LYS A 350 -4.42 13.93 -22.83
CA LYS A 350 -5.72 14.56 -22.60
C LYS A 350 -6.70 13.46 -22.22
N TRP A 351 -7.38 13.63 -21.09
CA TRP A 351 -8.36 12.67 -20.59
C TRP A 351 -9.76 12.99 -21.08
N ASN A 352 -10.49 11.96 -21.45
CA ASN A 352 -11.94 11.98 -21.54
C ASN A 352 -12.53 11.64 -20.15
N TYR A 353 -12.87 12.67 -19.38
CA TYR A 353 -13.33 12.52 -18.00
C TYR A 353 -14.70 11.83 -17.86
N SER A 354 -15.50 11.77 -18.94
CA SER A 354 -16.77 11.02 -18.94
C SER A 354 -16.54 9.51 -18.97
N LYS A 355 -15.42 9.06 -19.53
CA LYS A 355 -15.02 7.65 -19.62
C LYS A 355 -13.97 7.27 -18.57
N CYS A 356 -13.36 8.25 -17.91
CA CYS A 356 -12.34 8.03 -16.88
C CYS A 356 -12.97 7.53 -15.57
N ILE A 357 -12.61 6.32 -15.15
CA ILE A 357 -13.02 5.76 -13.85
C ILE A 357 -12.27 6.34 -12.65
N ARG A 358 -11.33 7.27 -12.87
CA ARG A 358 -10.52 7.93 -11.83
C ARG A 358 -9.77 6.93 -10.93
N CYS A 359 -9.21 5.90 -11.56
CA CYS A 359 -8.37 4.94 -10.85
C CYS A 359 -6.97 5.47 -10.51
N PHE A 360 -6.52 6.51 -11.22
CA PHE A 360 -5.21 7.14 -11.09
C PHE A 360 -4.00 6.25 -11.40
N CYS A 361 -4.18 5.08 -12.04
CA CYS A 361 -3.05 4.26 -12.52
C CYS A 361 -2.08 5.08 -13.41
N CYS A 362 -2.61 6.02 -14.20
CA CYS A 362 -1.79 6.92 -15.01
C CYS A 362 -0.91 7.88 -14.18
N GLN A 363 -1.36 8.28 -12.99
CA GLN A 363 -0.60 9.12 -12.06
C GLN A 363 0.42 8.28 -11.29
N GLU A 364 -0.01 7.13 -10.78
CA GLU A 364 0.82 6.17 -10.05
C GLU A 364 2.02 5.68 -10.88
N LEU A 365 1.82 5.44 -12.19
CA LEU A 365 2.83 4.86 -13.07
C LEU A 365 3.46 5.87 -14.04
N CYS A 366 3.28 7.17 -13.80
CA CYS A 366 3.97 8.20 -14.57
C CYS A 366 5.47 8.21 -14.19
N PRO A 367 6.41 7.95 -15.13
CA PRO A 367 7.83 7.88 -14.80
C PRO A 367 8.41 9.22 -14.34
N MET A 368 7.84 10.33 -14.81
CA MET A 368 8.32 11.70 -14.56
C MET A 368 7.56 12.44 -13.46
N GLY A 369 6.58 11.80 -12.81
CA GLY A 369 5.68 12.51 -11.88
C GLY A 369 4.96 13.70 -12.54
N ALA A 370 4.69 13.60 -13.83
CA ALA A 370 4.09 14.66 -14.63
C ALA A 370 2.56 14.69 -14.53
N ILE A 371 1.95 13.79 -13.76
CA ILE A 371 0.49 13.71 -13.59
C ILE A 371 0.17 13.89 -12.11
N GLU A 372 -0.77 14.79 -11.82
CA GLU A 372 -1.24 15.13 -10.48
C GLU A 372 -2.77 15.07 -10.41
N THR A 373 -3.31 15.04 -9.18
CA THR A 373 -4.75 15.13 -8.95
C THR A 373 -5.18 16.59 -8.79
N LYS A 374 -6.14 17.04 -9.60
CA LYS A 374 -6.75 18.37 -9.47
C LYS A 374 -8.16 18.27 -8.92
N GLU A 375 -8.40 18.93 -7.80
CA GLU A 375 -9.75 19.11 -7.28
C GLU A 375 -10.61 19.98 -8.18
N LYS A 376 -11.89 19.64 -8.29
CA LYS A 376 -12.89 20.41 -9.03
C LYS A 376 -13.44 21.54 -8.17
N GLN A 377 -13.91 22.61 -8.82
CA GLN A 377 -14.53 23.74 -8.12
C GLN A 377 -15.76 23.32 -7.30
N LEU A 378 -16.56 22.38 -7.80
CA LEU A 378 -17.70 21.84 -7.06
C LEU A 378 -17.26 21.20 -5.73
N SER A 379 -16.13 20.49 -5.70
CA SER A 379 -15.54 19.95 -4.47
C SER A 379 -15.21 21.07 -3.48
N LYS A 380 -14.62 22.17 -3.97
CA LYS A 380 -14.29 23.34 -3.14
C LYS A 380 -15.54 24.04 -2.60
N MET A 381 -16.58 24.17 -3.42
CA MET A 381 -17.86 24.79 -3.01
C MET A 381 -18.59 23.94 -1.96
N LEU A 382 -18.52 22.61 -2.07
CA LEU A 382 -19.15 21.68 -1.13
C LEU A 382 -18.34 21.50 0.17
N GLY A 383 -17.28 22.28 0.40
CA GLY A 383 -16.44 22.16 1.59
C GLY A 383 -15.74 20.80 1.69
N LEU A 384 -15.61 20.08 0.57
CA LEU A 384 -14.91 18.80 0.47
C LEU A 384 -13.38 19.03 0.46
N ARG A 385 -12.88 19.83 1.41
CA ARG A 385 -11.51 20.35 1.47
C ARG A 385 -10.90 20.27 2.85
#